data_AF-A0A3S9NC84-F1
#
_entry.id   AF-A0A3S9NC84-F1
#
_cell.length_a   1.000
_cell.length_b   1.000
_cell.length_c   1.000
_cell.angle_alpha   90.00
_cell.angle_beta   90.00
_cell.angle_gamma   90.00
#
_symmetry.space_group_name_H-M   'P 1'
#
loop_
_entity.id
_entity.type
_entity.pdbx_description
1 polymer ?
#
loop_
_entity_poly.entity_id
_entity_poly.type
_entity_poly.pdbx_seq_one_letter_code
_entity_poly.pdbx_strand_id
1 'polypeptide(L)'
;MTLRLSVETEIELEAYCKRHGITKNAAVIKATERLLASPDIAAMKLAEELAEPEDAETRYERRRARLQEQYEKEVDIAGWIAEQVVWTKKPNPSGNITPGVHGRNTVVAFSDTLWRADGSVEEGVFVIAEHHSGHPAGIQTYHRYICPYDTWIEYMRKVPRA
;
A
#
# COMPACT_ATOMS: atom_id res chain seq x y z
N MET A 1 -9.54 23.66 2.83
CA MET A 1 -9.50 22.29 3.39
C MET A 1 -10.94 21.84 3.58
N THR A 2 -11.30 20.66 3.09
CA THR A 2 -12.68 20.14 3.18
C THR A 2 -12.61 18.75 3.81
N LEU A 3 -13.22 18.58 4.99
CA LEU A 3 -13.33 17.31 5.68
C LEU A 3 -14.65 16.66 5.30
N ARG A 4 -14.62 15.40 4.84
CA ARG A 4 -15.83 14.60 4.68
C ARG A 4 -16.04 13.79 5.95
N LEU A 5 -17.11 14.10 6.67
CA LEU A 5 -17.55 13.35 7.85
C LEU A 5 -18.64 12.35 7.44
N SER A 6 -18.86 11.33 8.26
CA SER A 6 -20.07 10.52 8.12
C SER A 6 -21.30 11.38 8.42
N VAL A 7 -22.46 10.98 7.87
CA VAL A 7 -23.72 11.72 8.02
C VAL A 7 -24.09 11.89 9.49
N GLU A 8 -23.90 10.84 10.29
CA GLU A 8 -24.18 10.82 11.73
C GLU A 8 -23.32 11.86 12.48
N THR A 9 -22.01 11.86 12.23
CA THR A 9 -21.07 12.80 12.87
C THR A 9 -21.34 14.24 12.45
N GLU A 10 -21.78 14.48 11.21
CA GLU A 10 -22.14 15.83 10.77
C GLU A 10 -23.38 16.37 11.49
N ILE A 11 -24.40 15.54 11.68
CA ILE A 11 -25.63 15.91 12.43
C ILE A 11 -25.28 16.24 13.88
N GLU A 12 -24.43 15.44 14.52
CA GLU A 12 -23.98 15.68 15.89
C GLU A 12 -23.19 16.98 16.03
N LEU A 13 -22.28 17.24 15.09
CA LEU A 13 -21.50 18.48 15.05
C LEU A 13 -22.41 19.70 14.87
N GLU A 14 -23.43 19.62 14.02
CA GLU A 14 -24.42 20.68 13.85
C GLU A 14 -25.20 20.95 15.13
N ALA A 15 -25.68 19.89 15.79
CA ALA A 15 -26.40 20.01 17.05
C ALA A 15 -25.53 20.66 18.14
N TYR A 16 -24.25 20.26 18.23
CA TYR A 16 -23.28 20.87 19.12
C TYR A 16 -23.06 22.36 18.82
N CYS A 17 -22.81 22.71 17.56
CA CYS A 17 -22.61 24.08 17.12
C CYS A 17 -23.81 24.98 17.45
N LYS A 18 -25.03 24.48 17.20
CA LYS A 18 -26.28 25.19 17.53
C LYS A 18 -26.43 25.40 19.04
N ARG A 19 -26.17 24.38 19.86
CA ARG A 19 -26.26 24.48 21.33
C ARG A 19 -25.27 25.47 21.93
N HIS A 20 -24.07 25.56 21.36
CA HIS A 20 -22.99 26.38 21.90
C HIS A 20 -22.81 27.73 21.18
N GLY A 21 -23.63 28.04 20.17
CA GLY A 21 -23.58 29.30 19.45
C GLY A 21 -22.26 29.52 18.69
N ILE A 22 -21.61 28.44 18.24
CA ILE A 22 -20.33 28.49 17.53
C ILE A 22 -20.46 27.96 16.10
N THR A 23 -19.54 28.35 15.23
CA THR A 23 -19.50 27.82 13.85
C THR A 23 -18.83 26.43 13.83
N LYS A 24 -19.15 25.61 12.81
CA LYS A 24 -18.48 24.31 12.58
C LYS A 24 -16.95 24.46 12.56
N ASN A 25 -16.45 25.49 11.88
CA ASN A 25 -15.01 25.76 11.82
C ASN A 25 -14.42 26.10 13.19
N ALA A 26 -15.10 26.92 14.00
CA ALA A 26 -14.64 27.24 15.35
C ALA A 26 -14.63 26.00 16.26
N ALA A 27 -15.62 25.10 16.11
CA ALA A 27 -15.66 23.83 16.82
C ALA A 27 -14.49 22.91 16.44
N VAL A 28 -14.20 22.81 15.13
CA VAL A 28 -13.06 22.02 14.61
C VAL A 28 -11.74 22.59 15.10
N ILE A 29 -11.51 23.90 14.96
CA ILE A 29 -10.28 24.56 15.41
C ILE A 29 -10.04 24.29 16.90
N LYS A 30 -11.07 24.49 17.73
CA LYS A 30 -10.97 24.26 19.18
C LYS A 30 -10.71 22.79 19.53
N ALA A 31 -11.28 21.86 18.77
CA ALA A 31 -11.01 20.43 18.93
C ALA A 31 -9.57 20.08 18.53
N THR A 32 -9.08 20.65 17.43
CA THR A 32 -7.69 20.46 16.97
C THR A 32 -6.69 21.07 17.94
N GLU A 33 -6.94 22.28 18.45
CA GLU A 33 -6.12 22.91 19.50
C GLU A 33 -6.06 22.05 20.76
N ARG A 34 -7.20 21.49 21.20
CA ARG A 34 -7.24 20.54 22.33
C ARG A 34 -6.47 19.25 22.06
N LEU A 35 -6.59 18.69 20.86
CA LEU A 35 -5.86 17.49 20.48
C LEU A 35 -4.35 17.75 20.50
N LEU A 36 -3.91 18.87 19.92
CA LEU A 36 -2.50 19.26 19.87
C LEU A 36 -1.93 19.67 21.24
N ALA A 37 -2.78 20.20 22.13
CA ALA A 37 -2.42 20.55 23.50
C ALA A 37 -2.52 19.36 24.47
N SER A 38 -3.08 18.22 24.04
CA SER A 38 -3.15 17.02 24.87
C SER A 38 -1.78 16.32 24.86
N PRO A 39 -1.24 15.92 26.03
CA PRO A 39 -0.07 15.07 26.07
C PRO A 39 -0.36 13.77 25.32
N ASP A 40 0.68 13.17 24.74
CA ASP A 40 0.64 11.95 23.93
C ASP A 40 -0.46 11.00 24.45
N ILE A 41 -1.47 10.72 23.62
CA ILE A 41 -2.64 9.92 24.01
C ILE A 41 -2.16 8.53 24.49
N ALA A 42 -1.02 8.05 23.98
CA ALA A 42 -0.37 6.83 24.43
C ALA A 42 0.18 6.91 25.87
N ALA A 43 0.45 8.12 26.39
CA ALA A 43 0.95 8.36 27.74
C ALA A 43 -0.16 8.68 28.77
N MET A 44 -1.43 8.80 28.34
CA MET A 44 -2.53 9.03 29.26
C MET A 44 -2.85 7.75 30.04
N LYS A 45 -2.70 7.80 31.36
CA LYS A 45 -3.20 6.73 32.25
C LYS A 45 -4.72 6.64 32.12
N LEU A 46 -5.21 5.49 31.66
CA LEU A 46 -6.64 5.19 31.60
C LEU A 46 -7.20 5.15 33.03
N ALA A 47 -8.46 5.61 33.18
CA ALA A 47 -9.15 5.63 34.47
C ALA A 47 -9.51 4.23 34.97
N GLU A 48 -9.59 3.25 34.07
CA GLU A 48 -9.82 1.83 34.34
C GLU A 48 -8.85 1.02 33.46
N GLU A 49 -8.29 -0.06 34.01
CA GLU A 49 -7.51 -1.02 33.22
C GLU A 49 -8.46 -1.69 32.23
N LEU A 50 -8.27 -1.41 30.94
CA LEU A 50 -8.93 -2.17 29.89
C LEU A 50 -8.34 -3.59 29.92
N ALA A 51 -9.22 -4.60 29.95
CA ALA A 51 -8.82 -5.98 29.74
C ALA A 51 -8.38 -6.13 28.28
N GLU A 52 -7.11 -5.83 28.00
CA GLU A 52 -6.52 -6.18 26.73
C GLU A 52 -6.46 -7.71 26.62
N PRO A 53 -6.78 -8.28 25.46
CA PRO A 53 -6.58 -9.70 25.23
C PRO A 53 -5.13 -10.10 25.55
N GLU A 54 -4.92 -11.25 26.19
CA GLU A 54 -3.57 -11.73 26.57
C GLU A 54 -2.59 -11.81 25.38
N ASP A 55 -3.11 -11.90 24.15
CA ASP A 55 -2.35 -11.98 22.91
C ASP A 55 -2.26 -10.65 22.14
N ALA A 56 -2.74 -9.53 22.71
CA ALA A 56 -2.77 -8.22 22.03
C ALA A 56 -1.37 -7.77 21.58
N GLU A 57 -0.38 -7.90 22.45
CA GLU A 57 1.01 -7.54 22.16
C GLU A 57 1.60 -8.45 21.06
N THR A 58 1.37 -9.76 21.15
CA THR A 58 1.80 -10.71 20.10
C THR A 58 1.12 -10.42 18.75
N ARG A 59 -0.16 -10.05 18.75
CA ARG A 59 -0.89 -9.64 17.54
C ARG A 59 -0.32 -8.35 16.96
N TYR A 60 0.00 -7.38 17.81
CA TYR A 60 0.64 -6.13 17.40
C TYR A 60 2.01 -6.37 16.78
N GLU A 61 2.87 -7.16 17.43
CA GLU A 61 4.20 -7.49 16.92
C GLU A 61 4.14 -8.22 15.58
N ARG A 62 3.25 -9.20 15.43
CA ARG A 62 3.03 -9.89 14.14
C ARG A 62 2.58 -8.93 13.05
N ARG A 63 1.66 -8.01 13.37
CA ARG A 63 1.19 -6.99 12.41
C ARG A 63 2.32 -6.04 12.03
N ARG A 64 3.11 -5.61 12.99
CA ARG A 64 4.26 -4.72 12.77
C ARG A 64 5.34 -5.40 11.92
N ALA A 65 5.67 -6.66 12.21
CA ALA A 65 6.62 -7.45 11.42
C ALA A 65 6.12 -7.62 9.96
N ARG A 66 4.83 -7.93 9.78
CA ARG A 66 4.22 -8.04 8.44
C ARG A 66 4.32 -6.72 7.66
N LEU A 67 4.01 -5.59 8.30
CA LEU A 67 4.13 -4.27 7.67
C LEU A 67 5.58 -3.91 7.32
N GLN A 68 6.53 -4.30 8.18
CA GLN A 68 7.96 -4.09 7.93
C GLN A 68 8.44 -4.90 6.71
N GLU A 69 8.06 -6.19 6.62
CA GLU A 69 8.39 -7.03 5.47
C GLU A 69 7.78 -6.47 4.16
N GLN A 70 6.52 -6.01 4.21
CA GLN A 70 5.88 -5.36 3.06
C GLN A 70 6.66 -4.11 2.63
N TYR A 71 7.01 -3.25 3.59
CA TYR A 71 7.76 -2.03 3.33
C TYR A 71 9.12 -2.31 2.68
N GLU A 72 9.86 -3.32 3.14
CA GLU A 72 11.14 -3.72 2.55
C GLU A 72 10.99 -4.13 1.08
N LYS A 73 9.97 -4.94 0.76
CA LYS A 73 9.68 -5.35 -0.62
C LYS A 73 9.28 -4.14 -1.50
N GLU A 74 8.50 -3.21 -0.97
CA GLU A 74 8.09 -2.00 -1.69
C GLU A 74 9.25 -1.06 -1.98
N VAL A 75 10.18 -0.89 -1.01
CA VAL A 75 11.40 -0.10 -1.18
C VAL A 75 12.28 -0.68 -2.29
N ASP A 76 12.44 -2.00 -2.35
CA ASP A 76 13.16 -2.66 -3.44
C ASP A 76 12.55 -2.33 -4.81
N ILE A 77 11.23 -2.45 -4.93
CA ILE A 77 10.53 -2.17 -6.18
C ILE A 77 10.67 -0.69 -6.55
N ALA A 78 10.51 0.22 -5.59
CA ALA A 78 10.70 1.65 -5.80
C ALA A 78 12.11 1.95 -6.33
N GLY A 79 13.14 1.27 -5.81
CA GLY A 79 14.50 1.32 -6.35
C GLY A 79 14.58 0.87 -7.81
N TRP A 80 13.91 -0.23 -8.17
CA TRP A 80 13.91 -0.71 -9.55
C TRP A 80 13.21 0.23 -10.52
N ILE A 81 12.14 0.90 -10.08
CA ILE A 81 11.41 1.90 -10.86
C ILE A 81 12.28 3.14 -11.06
N ALA A 82 12.85 3.68 -9.98
CA ALA A 82 13.69 4.88 -10.02
C ALA A 82 14.91 4.68 -10.92
N GLU A 83 15.55 3.52 -10.82
CA GLU A 83 16.70 3.18 -11.65
C GLU A 83 16.32 2.71 -13.05
N GLN A 84 15.04 2.49 -13.38
CA GLN A 84 14.59 1.87 -14.63
C GLN A 84 15.35 0.57 -14.95
N VAL A 85 15.39 -0.34 -13.98
CA VAL A 85 16.09 -1.63 -14.10
C VAL A 85 15.40 -2.48 -15.16
N VAL A 86 16.20 -3.04 -16.07
CA VAL A 86 15.72 -3.97 -17.07
C VAL A 86 15.72 -5.38 -16.50
N TRP A 87 14.59 -6.07 -16.64
CA TRP A 87 14.40 -7.44 -16.22
C TRP A 87 14.11 -8.35 -17.40
N THR A 88 14.54 -9.60 -17.29
CA THR A 88 14.18 -10.67 -18.23
C THR A 88 13.91 -11.96 -17.49
N LYS A 89 13.06 -12.81 -18.06
CA LYS A 89 12.73 -14.10 -17.46
C LYS A 89 13.94 -15.03 -17.45
N LYS A 90 14.17 -15.72 -16.32
CA LYS A 90 15.21 -16.74 -16.17
C LYS A 90 14.93 -17.90 -17.12
N PRO A 91 15.97 -18.58 -17.65
CA PRO A 91 15.78 -19.81 -18.39
C PRO A 91 15.09 -20.86 -17.50
N ASN A 92 13.98 -21.46 -17.97
CA ASN A 92 13.30 -22.54 -17.27
C ASN A 92 13.49 -23.87 -18.05
N PRO A 93 14.42 -24.74 -17.64
CA PRO A 93 14.70 -25.99 -18.34
C PRO A 93 13.56 -27.02 -18.22
N SER A 94 12.64 -26.87 -17.26
CA SER A 94 11.52 -27.81 -17.07
C SER A 94 10.43 -27.71 -18.14
N GLY A 95 10.37 -26.60 -18.89
CA GLY A 95 9.31 -26.33 -19.87
C GLY A 95 7.93 -25.98 -19.26
N ASN A 96 7.79 -26.04 -17.92
CA ASN A 96 6.56 -25.65 -17.24
C ASN A 96 6.25 -24.16 -17.45
N ILE A 97 4.96 -23.84 -17.58
CA ILE A 97 4.49 -22.46 -17.70
C ILE A 97 4.74 -21.75 -16.37
N THR A 98 5.72 -20.85 -16.36
CA THR A 98 6.03 -20.00 -15.21
C THR A 98 5.61 -18.56 -15.45
N PRO A 99 5.34 -17.77 -14.40
CA PRO A 99 4.99 -16.35 -14.55
C PRO A 99 6.11 -15.51 -15.19
N GLY A 100 5.74 -14.33 -15.71
CA GLY A 100 6.65 -13.41 -16.39
C GLY A 100 6.82 -13.67 -17.89
N VAL A 101 7.22 -12.63 -18.62
CA VAL A 101 7.37 -12.64 -20.09
C VAL A 101 8.86 -12.60 -20.48
N HIS A 102 9.27 -13.46 -21.41
CA HIS A 102 10.62 -13.43 -21.97
C HIS A 102 10.87 -12.14 -22.76
N GLY A 103 12.09 -11.59 -22.69
CA GLY A 103 12.45 -10.33 -23.36
C GLY A 103 12.68 -9.18 -22.39
N ARG A 104 12.51 -7.93 -22.87
CA ARG A 104 12.75 -6.72 -22.09
C ARG A 104 11.53 -6.36 -21.25
N ASN A 105 11.70 -6.34 -19.93
CA ASN A 105 10.67 -5.90 -19.00
C ASN A 105 11.19 -4.76 -18.14
N THR A 106 10.33 -3.81 -17.79
CA THR A 106 10.62 -2.75 -16.82
C THR A 106 9.51 -2.72 -15.78
N VAL A 107 9.88 -2.64 -14.51
CA VAL A 107 8.90 -2.43 -13.44
C VAL A 107 8.50 -0.97 -13.42
N VAL A 108 7.19 -0.70 -13.35
CA VAL A 108 6.64 0.67 -13.45
C VAL A 108 5.82 1.08 -12.24
N ALA A 109 5.30 0.13 -11.49
CA ALA A 109 4.54 0.38 -10.26
C ALA A 109 4.51 -0.89 -9.38
N PHE A 110 3.95 -0.74 -8.19
CA PHE A 110 3.61 -1.84 -7.30
C PHE A 110 2.25 -1.59 -6.64
N SER A 111 1.71 -2.63 -6.03
CA SER A 111 0.48 -2.56 -5.22
C SER A 111 0.63 -3.47 -4.00
N ASP A 112 -0.01 -3.12 -2.90
CA ASP A 112 -0.09 -3.92 -1.66
C ASP A 112 -1.32 -4.85 -1.65
N THR A 113 -2.18 -4.70 -2.65
CA THR A 113 -3.45 -5.40 -2.80
C THR A 113 -3.77 -5.66 -4.28
N LEU A 114 -4.45 -6.76 -4.57
CA LEU A 114 -4.95 -7.09 -5.90
C LEU A 114 -6.44 -7.43 -5.83
N TRP A 115 -7.25 -6.70 -6.60
CA TRP A 115 -8.66 -7.03 -6.81
C TRP A 115 -8.78 -8.11 -7.87
N ARG A 116 -9.30 -9.27 -7.47
CA ARG A 116 -9.59 -10.38 -8.36
C ARG A 116 -10.93 -10.18 -9.08
N ALA A 117 -11.14 -10.89 -10.18
CA ALA A 117 -12.34 -10.76 -11.01
C ALA A 117 -13.63 -11.20 -10.29
N ASP A 118 -13.50 -12.04 -9.26
CA ASP A 118 -14.59 -12.47 -8.40
C ASP A 118 -14.93 -11.45 -7.29
N GLY A 119 -14.23 -10.31 -7.25
CA GLY A 119 -14.39 -9.27 -6.24
C GLY A 119 -13.63 -9.53 -4.94
N SER A 120 -12.86 -10.62 -4.84
CA SER A 120 -12.00 -10.86 -3.69
C SER A 120 -10.76 -9.95 -3.71
N VAL A 121 -10.30 -9.57 -2.52
CA VAL A 121 -9.07 -8.81 -2.33
C VAL A 121 -7.99 -9.78 -1.86
N GLU A 122 -6.89 -9.83 -2.61
CA GLU A 122 -5.69 -10.53 -2.21
C GLU A 122 -4.68 -9.53 -1.66
N GLU A 123 -4.26 -9.72 -0.41
CA GLU A 123 -3.24 -8.91 0.24
C GLU A 123 -1.85 -9.45 -0.07
N GLY A 124 -0.91 -8.59 -0.43
CA GLY A 124 0.45 -8.97 -0.76
C GLY A 124 1.15 -7.92 -1.62
N VAL A 125 2.48 -7.94 -1.68
CA VAL A 125 3.21 -7.01 -2.55
C VAL A 125 3.22 -7.57 -3.97
N PHE A 126 2.66 -6.81 -4.91
CA PHE A 126 2.57 -7.14 -6.32
C PHE A 126 3.40 -6.16 -7.16
N VAL A 127 4.17 -6.71 -8.09
CA VAL A 127 4.97 -5.98 -9.08
C VAL A 127 4.12 -5.74 -10.32
N ILE A 128 4.08 -4.49 -10.80
CA ILE A 128 3.44 -4.11 -12.07
C ILE A 128 4.54 -3.80 -13.08
N ALA A 129 4.60 -4.59 -14.15
CA ALA A 129 5.66 -4.53 -15.14
C ALA A 129 5.13 -4.30 -16.55
N GLU A 130 5.94 -3.61 -17.35
CA GLU A 130 5.76 -3.44 -18.79
C GLU A 130 6.70 -4.36 -19.54
N HIS A 131 6.14 -5.24 -20.37
CA HIS A 131 6.89 -5.98 -21.37
C HIS A 131 6.95 -5.17 -22.67
N HIS A 132 8.16 -4.88 -23.15
CA HIS A 132 8.39 -4.14 -24.38
C HIS A 132 8.59 -5.10 -25.54
N SER A 133 7.61 -5.18 -26.44
CA SER A 133 7.74 -6.00 -27.65
C SER A 133 8.77 -5.34 -28.58
N GLY A 134 9.76 -6.12 -29.04
CA GLY A 134 10.81 -5.62 -29.96
C GLY A 134 10.31 -5.33 -31.39
N HIS A 135 8.99 -5.33 -31.63
CA HIS A 135 8.42 -5.08 -32.94
C HIS A 135 8.15 -3.58 -33.13
N PRO A 136 8.64 -2.98 -34.23
CA PRO A 136 8.35 -1.59 -34.57
C PRO A 136 6.94 -1.47 -35.15
N ALA A 137 5.92 -1.50 -34.28
CA ALA A 137 4.58 -1.02 -34.63
C ALA A 137 4.48 0.44 -34.14
N GLY A 138 3.98 1.36 -34.98
CA GLY A 138 4.04 2.81 -34.79
C GLY A 138 3.27 3.41 -33.60
N ILE A 139 2.88 2.59 -32.62
CA ILE A 139 2.30 2.97 -31.34
C ILE A 139 2.96 2.05 -30.31
N GLN A 140 3.59 2.60 -29.26
CA GLN A 140 4.34 1.87 -28.23
C GLN A 140 3.62 0.57 -27.79
N THR A 141 3.97 -0.58 -28.38
CA THR A 141 3.38 -1.87 -28.05
C THR A 141 4.07 -2.46 -26.83
N TYR A 142 3.70 -1.96 -25.66
CA TYR A 142 3.99 -2.60 -24.39
C TYR A 142 2.74 -3.29 -23.83
N HIS A 143 2.95 -4.41 -23.14
CA HIS A 143 1.92 -5.13 -22.41
C HIS A 143 2.19 -5.00 -20.91
N ARG A 144 1.21 -4.51 -20.16
CA ARG A 144 1.27 -4.44 -18.70
C ARG A 144 0.75 -5.72 -18.07
N TYR A 145 1.45 -6.21 -17.07
CA TYR A 145 1.03 -7.35 -16.29
C TYR A 145 1.44 -7.19 -14.83
N ILE A 146 0.78 -7.97 -13.97
CA ILE A 146 0.95 -7.94 -12.52
C ILE A 146 1.44 -9.32 -12.08
N CYS A 147 2.37 -9.35 -11.12
CA CYS A 147 2.94 -10.58 -10.57
C CYS A 147 3.26 -10.41 -9.08
N PRO A 148 3.04 -11.41 -8.22
CA PRO A 148 3.50 -11.35 -6.82
C PRO A 148 5.01 -11.13 -6.74
N TYR A 149 5.47 -10.36 -5.75
CA TYR A 149 6.89 -10.04 -5.57
C TYR A 149 7.78 -11.29 -5.49
N ASP A 150 7.41 -12.25 -4.65
CA ASP A 150 8.24 -13.45 -4.44
C ASP A 150 8.37 -14.27 -5.73
N THR A 151 7.28 -14.39 -6.49
CA THR A 151 7.25 -15.00 -7.82
C THR A 151 8.12 -14.23 -8.81
N TRP A 152 8.09 -12.89 -8.78
CA TRP A 152 8.93 -12.07 -9.65
C TRP A 152 10.42 -12.34 -9.40
N ILE A 153 10.85 -12.33 -8.13
CA ILE A 153 12.24 -12.61 -7.74
C ILE A 153 12.67 -14.04 -8.13
N GLU A 154 11.77 -15.01 -7.96
CA GLU A 154 12.01 -16.41 -8.32
C GLU A 154 12.27 -16.57 -9.82
N TYR A 155 11.46 -15.95 -10.69
CA TYR A 155 11.47 -16.23 -12.13
C TYR A 155 12.15 -15.16 -12.99
N MET A 156 12.43 -13.97 -12.47
CA MET A 156 13.02 -12.87 -13.25
C MET A 156 14.45 -12.57 -12.79
N ARG A 157 15.28 -12.09 -13.72
CA ARG A 157 16.65 -11.62 -13.44
C ARG A 157 16.87 -10.22 -13.98
N LYS A 158 17.67 -9.43 -13.27
CA LYS A 158 18.16 -8.12 -13.74
C LYS A 158 19.12 -8.33 -14.91
N VAL A 159 19.03 -7.46 -15.91
CA VAL A 159 19.99 -7.39 -17.03
C VAL A 159 20.97 -6.26 -16.72
N PRO A 160 22.28 -6.53 -16.64
CA PRO A 160 23.28 -5.48 -16.44
C PRO A 160 23.18 -4.43 -17.55
N ARG A 161 23.37 -3.16 -17.19
CA ARG A 161 23.56 -2.11 -18.18
C ARG A 161 24.95 -2.29 -18.80
N ALA A 162 25.02 -2.22 -20.13
CA ALA A 162 26.27 -2.14 -20.88
C ALA A 162 26.79 -0.71 -20.89
#